data_AF-A0A495SM14-F1
#
_entry.id   AF-A0A495SM14-F1
#
_cell.length_a   1.000
_cell.length_b   1.000
_cell.length_c   1.000
_cell.angle_alpha   90.00
_cell.angle_beta   90.00
_cell.angle_gamma   90.00
#
_symmetry.space_group_name_H-M   'P 1'
#
loop_
_entity.id
_entity.type
_entity.pdbx_description
1 polymer ?
#
loop_
_entity_poly.entity_id
_entity_poly.type
_entity_poly.pdbx_seq_one_letter_code
_entity_poly.pdbx_strand_id
1 'polypeptide(L)'
;MKYLSLILILVFISCENKKDILLPKSNSSIVKDIQDHSPIYIFFETKGKDTIAEVNRKNSIISTNWILNIDKRLPLRLVIPEVMKLQQKKREEKAHKNEAAQNYYSYADTIGKNMAFIPFTEVYYKMAKPKSGTVVFFNKNNEIWVNNVAVKKEELANYLNTFGIDKQSKTTLCFDKNMKYGSYIQNKIFIRSLNFSKSELTPIIFNQEFVY
;
A
#
# COMPACT_ATOMS: atom_id res chain seq x y z
N MET A 1 45.84 34.57 35.32
CA MET A 1 45.70 33.65 34.17
C MET A 1 44.32 32.99 34.29
N LYS A 2 43.19 33.66 34.01
CA LYS A 2 42.61 34.06 32.71
C LYS A 2 42.98 33.09 31.60
N TYR A 3 41.97 32.54 30.92
CA TYR A 3 42.02 31.53 29.85
C TYR A 3 42.08 30.07 30.28
N LEU A 4 40.98 29.52 30.82
CA LEU A 4 40.62 28.12 30.54
C LEU A 4 39.10 27.86 30.69
N SER A 5 38.27 28.79 30.20
CA SER A 5 36.88 28.43 29.88
C SER A 5 36.85 28.06 28.40
N LEU A 6 37.36 26.86 28.08
CA LEU A 6 37.19 26.29 26.75
C LEU A 6 35.76 25.76 26.69
N ILE A 7 34.87 26.66 26.30
CA ILE A 7 33.48 26.40 25.98
C ILE A 7 33.44 25.36 24.85
N LEU A 8 33.17 24.10 25.20
CA LEU A 8 32.83 23.07 24.24
C LEU A 8 31.33 23.13 23.97
N ILE A 9 30.91 24.13 23.20
CA ILE A 9 29.57 24.15 22.60
C ILE A 9 29.58 23.15 21.43
N LEU A 10 29.28 21.89 21.75
CA LEU A 10 28.86 20.90 20.76
C LEU A 10 27.43 21.26 20.31
N VAL A 11 27.30 22.17 19.34
CA VAL A 11 26.01 22.33 18.64
C VAL A 11 25.84 21.12 17.73
N PHE A 12 25.14 20.09 18.21
CA PHE A 12 24.58 19.07 17.34
C PHE A 12 23.43 19.69 16.54
N ILE A 13 23.76 20.43 15.48
CA ILE A 13 22.78 20.87 14.49
C ILE A 13 22.41 19.64 13.64
N SER A 14 21.60 18.76 14.21
CA SER A 14 20.82 17.81 13.40
C SER A 14 19.62 18.55 12.85
N CYS A 15 19.84 19.37 11.81
CA CYS A 15 18.77 19.69 10.88
C CYS A 15 18.66 18.54 9.88
N GLU A 16 18.18 17.38 10.36
CA GLU A 16 17.62 16.42 9.42
C GLU A 16 16.34 17.09 8.89
N ASN A 17 16.35 17.49 7.61
CA ASN A 17 15.20 18.11 6.96
C ASN A 17 13.99 17.21 7.20
N LYS A 18 13.09 17.62 8.11
CA LYS A 18 11.91 16.84 8.47
C LYS A 18 11.03 16.75 7.23
N LYS A 19 11.06 15.58 6.58
CA LYS A 19 10.17 15.28 5.45
C LYS A 19 8.86 14.80 6.03
N ASP A 20 7.83 15.65 5.93
CA ASP A 20 6.49 15.28 6.35
C ASP A 20 5.87 14.31 5.35
N ILE A 21 5.21 13.27 5.86
CA ILE A 21 4.51 12.28 5.07
C ILE A 21 2.99 12.42 5.23
N LEU A 22 2.27 12.55 4.11
CA LEU A 22 0.81 12.62 4.14
C LEU A 22 0.21 11.22 3.98
N LEU A 23 -0.21 10.60 5.07
CA LEU A 23 -0.82 9.27 5.01
C LEU A 23 -2.20 9.27 4.31
N PRO A 24 -2.57 8.16 3.65
CA PRO A 24 -3.95 7.91 3.23
C PRO A 24 -4.91 7.97 4.43
N LYS A 25 -6.19 8.22 4.17
CA LYS A 25 -7.22 8.34 5.20
C LYS A 25 -8.42 7.45 4.88
N SER A 26 -8.98 6.84 5.92
CA SER A 26 -10.22 6.07 5.89
C SER A 26 -11.01 6.29 7.18
N ASN A 27 -12.29 5.95 7.18
CA ASN A 27 -13.18 6.05 8.34
C ASN A 27 -13.29 4.74 9.15
N SER A 28 -12.44 3.76 8.86
CA SER A 28 -12.46 2.45 9.51
C SER A 28 -11.05 1.87 9.66
N SER A 29 -10.85 1.07 10.70
CA SER A 29 -9.60 0.35 10.97
C SER A 29 -9.71 -1.11 10.55
N ILE A 30 -8.73 -1.62 9.78
CA ILE A 30 -8.60 -3.04 9.46
C ILE A 30 -7.76 -3.74 10.54
N VAL A 31 -6.52 -3.29 10.73
CA VAL A 31 -5.66 -3.68 11.87
C VAL A 31 -5.26 -2.42 12.61
N LYS A 32 -5.35 -2.42 13.95
CA LYS A 32 -5.14 -1.23 14.78
C LYS A 32 -3.76 -1.17 15.44
N ASP A 33 -3.12 -2.32 15.60
CA ASP A 33 -1.86 -2.43 16.32
C ASP A 33 -0.99 -3.52 15.71
N ILE A 34 0.31 -3.26 15.65
CA ILE A 34 1.33 -4.18 15.13
C ILE A 34 2.54 -4.06 16.06
N GLN A 35 2.83 -5.14 16.77
CA GLN A 35 4.03 -5.25 17.60
C GLN A 35 5.24 -5.65 16.76
N ASP A 36 6.44 -5.38 17.29
CA ASP A 36 7.73 -5.73 16.66
C ASP A 36 7.78 -5.36 15.16
N HIS A 37 7.85 -4.05 14.90
CA HIS A 37 7.80 -3.53 13.54
C HIS A 37 8.94 -2.57 13.24
N SER A 38 9.29 -2.51 11.96
CA SER A 38 10.19 -1.51 11.43
C SER A 38 9.47 -0.62 10.41
N PRO A 39 9.51 0.72 10.62
CA PRO A 39 8.86 1.66 9.73
C PRO A 39 9.73 1.95 8.50
N ILE A 40 9.13 1.85 7.32
CA ILE A 40 9.75 2.22 6.04
C ILE A 40 8.95 3.40 5.47
N TYR A 41 9.64 4.45 5.05
CA TYR A 41 9.00 5.66 4.55
C TYR A 41 9.25 5.83 3.05
N ILE A 42 8.20 6.18 2.32
CA ILE A 42 8.28 6.60 0.91
C ILE A 42 7.69 8.01 0.80
N PHE A 43 8.58 8.99 0.67
CA PHE A 43 8.24 10.41 0.67
C PHE A 43 7.87 10.89 -0.74
N PHE A 44 6.93 11.83 -0.79
CA PHE A 44 6.63 12.59 -2.00
C PHE A 44 7.61 13.76 -2.09
N GLU A 45 8.40 13.79 -3.16
CA GLU A 45 9.25 14.92 -3.49
C GLU A 45 8.97 15.42 -4.92
N THR A 46 9.27 16.69 -5.14
CA THR A 46 9.24 17.31 -6.47
C THR A 46 10.60 17.90 -6.79
N LYS A 47 11.16 17.53 -7.94
CA LYS A 47 12.38 18.15 -8.49
C LYS A 47 12.04 18.79 -9.83
N GLY A 48 11.84 20.10 -9.83
CA GLY A 48 11.30 20.79 -11.00
C GLY A 48 9.87 20.31 -11.31
N LYS A 49 9.66 19.75 -12.51
CA LYS A 49 8.36 19.19 -12.93
C LYS A 49 8.20 17.70 -12.59
N ASP A 50 9.26 17.04 -12.14
CA ASP A 50 9.26 15.62 -11.87
C ASP A 50 8.81 15.31 -10.45
N THR A 51 7.94 14.30 -10.31
CA THR A 51 7.57 13.70 -9.02
C THR A 51 8.49 12.53 -8.73
N ILE A 52 9.03 12.47 -7.52
CA ILE A 52 9.96 11.45 -7.06
C ILE A 52 9.37 10.73 -5.84
N ALA A 53 9.50 9.41 -5.81
CA ALA A 53 9.22 8.58 -4.64
C ALA A 53 10.55 8.26 -3.95
N GLU A 54 10.88 9.01 -2.90
CA GLU A 54 12.12 8.83 -2.17
C GLU A 54 11.92 7.80 -1.04
N VAL A 55 12.68 6.70 -1.09
CA VAL A 55 12.53 5.59 -0.14
C VAL A 55 13.60 5.66 0.95
N ASN A 56 13.19 5.79 2.21
CA ASN A 56 14.09 5.62 3.34
C ASN A 56 14.20 4.14 3.72
N ARG A 57 15.30 3.51 3.29
CA ARG A 57 15.58 2.08 3.52
C ARG A 57 16.37 1.80 4.80
N LYS A 58 16.77 2.82 5.55
CA LYS A 58 17.67 2.68 6.71
C LYS A 58 17.09 1.79 7.82
N ASN A 59 15.77 1.67 7.89
CA ASN A 59 15.05 0.94 8.93
C ASN A 59 14.43 -0.39 8.43
N SER A 60 14.95 -1.03 7.38
CA SER A 60 14.37 -2.28 6.85
C SER A 60 14.93 -3.53 7.55
N ILE A 61 14.56 -3.80 8.82
CA ILE A 61 15.03 -4.99 9.56
C ILE A 61 14.22 -6.22 9.11
N ILE A 62 14.87 -7.24 8.56
CA ILE A 62 14.18 -8.29 7.81
C ILE A 62 13.32 -9.21 8.71
N SER A 63 13.74 -9.42 9.95
CA SER A 63 13.08 -10.30 10.92
C SER A 63 11.80 -9.73 11.56
N THR A 64 11.50 -8.44 11.37
CA THR A 64 10.37 -7.74 12.00
C THR A 64 9.21 -7.53 11.02
N ASN A 65 8.04 -7.15 11.53
CA ASN A 65 6.96 -6.67 10.68
C ASN A 65 7.38 -5.39 9.94
N TRP A 66 7.03 -5.21 8.67
CA TRP A 66 7.29 -3.95 7.97
C TRP A 66 6.02 -3.11 7.86
N ILE A 67 6.11 -1.85 8.26
CA ILE A 67 5.05 -0.87 8.07
C ILE A 67 5.54 0.14 7.04
N LEU A 68 4.96 0.09 5.85
CA LEU A 68 5.22 1.05 4.79
C LEU A 68 4.31 2.26 4.96
N ASN A 69 4.92 3.36 5.40
CA ASN A 69 4.35 4.69 5.41
C ASN A 69 4.64 5.34 4.06
N ILE A 70 3.61 5.50 3.23
CA ILE A 70 3.76 6.00 1.86
C ILE A 70 2.90 7.26 1.70
N ASP A 71 3.48 8.30 1.12
CA ASP A 71 2.76 9.54 0.87
C ASP A 71 1.62 9.33 -0.13
N LYS A 72 0.41 9.70 0.28
CA LYS A 72 -0.83 9.51 -0.49
C LYS A 72 -0.83 10.18 -1.86
N ARG A 73 0.03 11.18 -2.09
CA ARG A 73 0.09 11.97 -3.33
C ARG A 73 0.82 11.23 -4.45
N LEU A 74 1.68 10.26 -4.12
CA LEU A 74 2.49 9.55 -5.09
C LEU A 74 1.62 8.71 -6.05
N PRO A 75 1.91 8.70 -7.36
CA PRO A 75 1.24 7.82 -8.30
C PRO A 75 1.75 6.37 -8.18
N LEU A 76 0.89 5.39 -8.46
CA LEU A 76 1.24 3.96 -8.35
C LEU A 76 2.43 3.55 -9.22
N ARG A 77 2.61 4.18 -10.38
CA ARG A 77 3.77 3.97 -11.27
C ARG A 77 5.12 4.23 -10.62
N LEU A 78 5.16 5.03 -9.54
CA LEU A 78 6.37 5.28 -8.76
C LEU A 78 6.40 4.43 -7.48
N VAL A 79 5.26 4.25 -6.82
CA VAL A 79 5.18 3.53 -5.55
C VAL A 79 5.39 2.03 -5.71
N ILE A 80 4.64 1.40 -6.61
CA ILE A 80 4.58 -0.06 -6.69
C ILE A 80 5.92 -0.68 -7.10
N PRO A 81 6.71 -0.11 -8.03
CA PRO A 81 8.06 -0.60 -8.28
C PRO A 81 8.97 -0.60 -7.04
N GLU A 82 8.88 0.42 -6.17
CA GLU A 82 9.66 0.46 -4.92
C GLU A 82 9.15 -0.56 -3.90
N VAL A 83 7.83 -0.73 -3.78
CA VAL A 83 7.24 -1.79 -2.95
C VAL A 83 7.71 -3.18 -3.41
N MET A 84 7.71 -3.43 -4.73
CA MET A 84 8.16 -4.70 -5.30
C MET A 84 9.62 -4.99 -4.95
N LYS A 85 10.52 -3.99 -5.07
CA LYS A 85 11.93 -4.12 -4.68
C LYS A 85 12.08 -4.47 -3.19
N LEU A 86 11.29 -3.82 -2.32
CA LEU A 86 11.30 -4.09 -0.88
C LEU A 86 10.79 -5.51 -0.59
N GLN A 87 9.66 -5.91 -1.16
CA GLN A 87 9.12 -7.27 -0.98
C GLN A 87 10.09 -8.33 -1.48
N GLN A 88 10.72 -8.12 -2.63
CA GLN A 88 11.71 -9.03 -3.20
C GLN A 88 12.90 -9.19 -2.23
N LYS A 89 13.48 -8.08 -1.76
CA LYS A 89 14.55 -8.10 -0.75
C LYS A 89 14.17 -8.94 0.47
N LYS A 90 12.96 -8.75 1.01
CA LYS A 90 12.50 -9.50 2.20
C LYS A 90 12.29 -10.98 1.92
N ARG A 91 11.75 -11.33 0.74
CA ARG A 91 11.46 -12.71 0.35
C ARG A 91 12.72 -13.51 0.01
N GLU A 92 13.72 -12.86 -0.55
CA GLU A 92 14.98 -13.49 -0.97
C GLU A 92 15.99 -13.63 0.18
N GLU A 93 15.84 -12.87 1.26
CA GLU A 93 16.71 -13.01 2.44
C GLU A 93 16.57 -14.40 3.05
N LYS A 94 17.71 -15.06 3.28
CA LYS A 94 17.78 -16.41 3.85
C LYS A 94 18.27 -16.38 5.29
N ALA A 95 19.07 -15.39 5.68
CA ALA A 95 19.62 -15.27 7.02
C ALA A 95 18.68 -14.48 7.93
N HIS A 96 18.47 -14.95 9.16
CA HIS A 96 17.62 -14.29 10.17
C HIS A 96 16.19 -13.98 9.69
N LYS A 97 15.67 -14.80 8.77
CA LYS A 97 14.31 -14.66 8.26
C LYS A 97 13.32 -15.09 9.34
N ASN A 98 12.29 -14.27 9.54
CA ASN A 98 11.12 -14.63 10.32
C ASN A 98 9.94 -14.84 9.36
N GLU A 99 9.54 -16.09 9.15
CA GLU A 99 8.42 -16.44 8.25
C GLU A 99 7.06 -15.91 8.78
N ALA A 100 6.95 -15.62 10.08
CA ALA A 100 5.76 -15.02 10.66
C ALA A 100 5.69 -13.50 10.45
N ALA A 101 6.79 -12.84 10.08
CA ALA A 101 6.82 -11.40 9.89
C ALA A 101 6.02 -10.98 8.66
N GLN A 102 5.08 -10.05 8.87
CA GLN A 102 4.17 -9.56 7.84
C GLN A 102 4.53 -8.14 7.36
N ASN A 103 3.95 -7.74 6.24
CA ASN A 103 4.11 -6.41 5.66
C ASN A 103 2.75 -5.72 5.58
N TYR A 104 2.73 -4.45 6.00
CA TYR A 104 1.53 -3.65 6.11
C TYR A 104 1.70 -2.28 5.47
N TYR A 105 0.65 -1.80 4.83
CA TYR A 105 0.51 -0.39 4.49
C TYR A 105 -0.14 0.36 5.63
N SER A 106 0.38 1.52 6.01
CA SER A 106 -0.26 2.38 6.99
C SER A 106 -1.24 3.38 6.36
N TYR A 107 -2.25 3.74 7.14
CA TYR A 107 -3.17 4.83 6.86
C TYR A 107 -3.73 5.39 8.18
N ALA A 108 -4.35 6.57 8.14
CA ALA A 108 -5.00 7.17 9.30
C ALA A 108 -6.50 6.86 9.31
N ASP A 109 -6.98 6.27 10.40
CA ASP A 109 -8.40 6.16 10.70
C ASP A 109 -8.89 7.51 11.26
N THR A 110 -9.73 8.20 10.50
CA THR A 110 -10.23 9.53 10.85
C THR A 110 -11.32 9.49 11.93
N ILE A 111 -12.03 8.37 12.09
CA ILE A 111 -13.06 8.23 13.12
C ILE A 111 -12.40 7.75 14.41
N GLY A 112 -11.62 6.67 14.34
CA GLY A 112 -10.88 6.13 15.49
C GLY A 112 -9.75 7.02 15.98
N LYS A 113 -9.31 7.99 15.16
CA LYS A 113 -8.18 8.90 15.42
C LYS A 113 -6.88 8.16 15.72
N ASN A 114 -6.64 7.04 15.04
CA ASN A 114 -5.48 6.18 15.19
C ASN A 114 -4.83 5.86 13.84
N MET A 115 -3.60 5.36 13.87
CA MET A 115 -3.05 4.66 12.70
C MET A 115 -3.72 3.30 12.54
N ALA A 116 -3.89 2.88 11.30
CA ALA A 116 -4.41 1.57 10.96
C ALA A 116 -3.62 0.98 9.79
N PHE A 117 -3.73 -0.33 9.63
CA PHE A 117 -2.82 -1.10 8.80
C PHE A 117 -3.57 -2.07 7.88
N ILE A 118 -3.07 -2.19 6.63
CA ILE A 118 -3.59 -3.12 5.63
C ILE A 118 -2.51 -4.16 5.31
N PRO A 119 -2.73 -5.45 5.58
CA PRO A 119 -1.75 -6.49 5.25
C PRO A 119 -1.61 -6.61 3.73
N PHE A 120 -0.37 -6.78 3.27
CA PHE A 120 -0.04 -7.01 1.86
C PHE A 120 1.10 -8.01 1.63
N THR A 121 1.52 -8.76 2.65
CA THR A 121 2.60 -9.79 2.55
C THR A 121 2.39 -10.71 1.35
N GLU A 122 1.16 -11.22 1.20
CA GLU A 122 0.77 -12.17 0.16
C GLU A 122 0.34 -11.52 -1.14
N VAL A 123 0.47 -10.20 -1.29
CA VAL A 123 0.14 -9.51 -2.55
C VAL A 123 1.34 -9.61 -3.50
N TYR A 124 1.08 -10.00 -4.75
CA TYR A 124 2.05 -10.11 -5.82
C TYR A 124 1.72 -9.12 -6.93
N TYR A 125 2.51 -8.06 -7.03
CA TYR A 125 2.29 -6.99 -8.01
C TYR A 125 2.77 -7.36 -9.41
N LYS A 126 2.04 -6.89 -10.43
CA LYS A 126 2.42 -6.98 -11.84
C LYS A 126 2.22 -5.63 -12.53
N MET A 127 3.30 -5.07 -13.08
CA MET A 127 3.28 -3.81 -13.85
C MET A 127 2.88 -4.07 -15.31
N ALA A 128 1.70 -4.63 -15.54
CA ALA A 128 1.21 -5.01 -16.85
C ALA A 128 -0.32 -5.05 -16.89
N LYS A 129 -0.90 -5.19 -18.08
CA LYS A 129 -2.32 -5.50 -18.23
C LYS A 129 -2.57 -6.99 -17.89
N PRO A 130 -3.63 -7.34 -17.16
CA PRO A 130 -4.03 -8.73 -16.97
C PRO A 130 -4.40 -9.39 -18.31
N LYS A 131 -4.00 -10.67 -18.47
CA LYS A 131 -4.17 -11.42 -19.73
C LYS A 131 -5.44 -12.27 -19.79
N SER A 132 -5.98 -12.66 -18.63
CA SER A 132 -7.10 -13.60 -18.52
C SER A 132 -7.81 -13.43 -17.18
N GLY A 133 -9.03 -13.96 -17.07
CA GLY A 133 -9.85 -13.92 -15.87
C GLY A 133 -10.70 -12.66 -15.76
N THR A 134 -11.49 -12.59 -14.69
CA THR A 134 -12.34 -11.43 -14.41
C THR A 134 -11.50 -10.31 -13.83
N VAL A 135 -11.53 -9.14 -14.44
CA VAL A 135 -10.73 -7.98 -14.03
C VAL A 135 -11.64 -6.92 -13.46
N VAL A 136 -11.42 -6.58 -12.19
CA VAL A 136 -11.98 -5.38 -11.56
C VAL A 136 -10.94 -4.28 -11.70
N PHE A 137 -11.17 -3.39 -12.68
CA PHE A 137 -10.28 -2.28 -12.97
C PHE A 137 -10.78 -1.00 -12.29
N PHE A 138 -9.88 -0.34 -11.56
CA PHE A 138 -10.09 0.99 -11.01
C PHE A 138 -9.26 1.99 -11.78
N ASN A 139 -9.93 2.95 -12.43
CA ASN A 139 -9.21 3.99 -13.16
C ASN A 139 -8.69 5.10 -12.21
N LYS A 140 -7.92 6.05 -12.75
CA LYS A 140 -7.37 7.18 -11.97
C LYS A 140 -8.42 8.05 -11.25
N ASN A 141 -9.67 8.01 -11.69
CA ASN A 141 -10.80 8.76 -11.11
C ASN A 141 -11.58 7.95 -10.07
N ASN A 142 -11.18 6.71 -9.78
CA ASN A 142 -11.89 5.72 -8.94
C ASN A 142 -13.19 5.18 -9.56
N GLU A 143 -13.36 5.29 -10.87
CA GLU A 143 -14.43 4.59 -11.57
C GLU A 143 -14.07 3.10 -11.69
N ILE A 144 -15.07 2.25 -11.52
CA ILE A 144 -14.91 0.80 -11.49
C ILE A 144 -15.42 0.22 -12.81
N TRP A 145 -14.61 -0.65 -13.39
CA TRP A 145 -14.94 -1.37 -14.61
C TRP A 145 -14.72 -2.87 -14.38
N VAL A 146 -15.71 -3.69 -14.71
CA VAL A 146 -15.59 -5.15 -14.68
C VAL A 146 -15.65 -5.65 -16.11
N ASN A 147 -14.54 -6.20 -16.62
CA ASN A 147 -14.42 -6.67 -18.01
C ASN A 147 -14.93 -5.65 -19.07
N ASN A 148 -14.58 -4.38 -18.91
CA ASN A 148 -14.98 -3.23 -19.75
C ASN A 148 -16.45 -2.77 -19.60
N VAL A 149 -17.19 -3.27 -18.62
CA VAL A 149 -18.50 -2.72 -18.23
C VAL A 149 -18.31 -1.79 -17.05
N ALA A 150 -18.80 -0.55 -17.13
CA ALA A 150 -18.79 0.37 -16.01
C ALA A 150 -19.76 -0.11 -14.93
N VAL A 151 -19.30 -0.18 -13.69
CA VAL A 151 -20.09 -0.67 -12.54
C VAL A 151 -20.06 0.39 -11.45
N LYS A 152 -21.23 0.72 -10.90
CA LYS A 152 -21.29 1.63 -9.75
C LYS A 152 -20.70 0.96 -8.52
N LYS A 153 -20.11 1.76 -7.65
CA LYS A 153 -19.43 1.27 -6.44
C LYS A 153 -20.37 0.43 -5.56
N GLU A 154 -21.59 0.89 -5.37
CA GLU A 154 -22.61 0.24 -4.53
C GLU A 154 -23.11 -1.06 -5.15
N GLU A 155 -23.03 -1.19 -6.48
CA GLU A 155 -23.49 -2.35 -7.23
C GLU A 155 -22.40 -3.42 -7.41
N LEU A 156 -21.12 -3.11 -7.13
CA LEU A 156 -20.00 -4.01 -7.43
C LEU A 156 -20.14 -5.38 -6.77
N ALA A 157 -20.55 -5.44 -5.50
CA ALA A 157 -20.74 -6.72 -4.81
C ALA A 157 -21.80 -7.58 -5.51
N ASN A 158 -22.96 -7.00 -5.82
CA ASN A 158 -24.04 -7.69 -6.52
C ASN A 158 -23.61 -8.09 -7.93
N TYR A 159 -22.95 -7.19 -8.66
CA TYR A 159 -22.44 -7.44 -10.00
C TYR A 159 -21.52 -8.67 -10.01
N LEU A 160 -20.55 -8.73 -9.09
CA LEU A 160 -19.62 -9.85 -9.00
C LEU A 160 -20.30 -11.17 -8.56
N ASN A 161 -21.37 -11.11 -7.78
CA ASN A 161 -22.15 -12.28 -7.38
C ASN A 161 -23.04 -12.81 -8.52
N THR A 162 -23.63 -11.92 -9.32
CA THR A 162 -24.55 -12.28 -10.42
C THR A 162 -23.82 -12.73 -11.68
N PHE A 163 -22.58 -12.27 -11.90
CA PHE A 163 -21.83 -12.56 -13.12
C PHE A 163 -21.46 -14.04 -13.31
N GLY A 164 -21.91 -14.95 -12.43
CA GLY A 164 -21.72 -16.39 -12.62
C GLY A 164 -20.25 -16.69 -12.83
N ILE A 165 -19.43 -16.39 -11.84
CA ILE A 165 -18.05 -16.85 -11.80
C ILE A 165 -18.14 -18.37 -11.91
N ASP A 166 -17.84 -18.92 -13.10
CA ASP A 166 -17.44 -20.32 -13.23
C ASP A 166 -16.52 -20.57 -12.04
N LYS A 167 -16.82 -21.57 -11.19
CA LYS A 167 -16.27 -21.81 -9.83
C LYS A 167 -14.73 -21.75 -9.71
N GLN A 168 -14.00 -21.49 -10.79
CA GLN A 168 -12.56 -21.33 -10.95
C GLN A 168 -12.06 -19.98 -11.51
N SER A 169 -12.93 -19.07 -11.96
CA SER A 169 -12.47 -17.81 -12.57
C SER A 169 -11.92 -16.85 -11.50
N LYS A 170 -10.59 -16.74 -11.47
CA LYS A 170 -9.85 -15.88 -10.54
C LYS A 170 -10.18 -14.41 -10.83
N THR A 171 -10.81 -13.73 -9.88
CA THR A 171 -11.03 -12.28 -9.97
C THR A 171 -9.75 -11.57 -9.56
N THR A 172 -9.29 -10.65 -10.40
CA THR A 172 -8.03 -9.93 -10.22
C THR A 172 -8.30 -8.44 -10.13
N LEU A 173 -7.62 -7.76 -9.22
CA LEU A 173 -7.68 -6.31 -9.11
C LEU A 173 -6.65 -5.67 -10.04
N CYS A 174 -7.09 -4.67 -10.81
CA CYS A 174 -6.22 -3.87 -11.65
C CYS A 174 -6.42 -2.39 -11.34
N PHE A 175 -5.34 -1.63 -11.29
CA PHE A 175 -5.36 -0.21 -10.95
C PHE A 175 -4.63 0.59 -12.04
N ASP A 176 -5.14 1.78 -12.35
CA ASP A 176 -4.45 2.72 -13.23
C ASP A 176 -3.10 3.13 -12.61
N LYS A 177 -2.03 3.03 -13.39
CA LYS A 177 -0.67 3.40 -12.94
C LYS A 177 -0.53 4.85 -12.49
N ASN A 178 -1.39 5.75 -12.93
CA ASN A 178 -1.40 7.16 -12.53
C ASN A 178 -2.36 7.44 -11.36
N MET A 179 -3.06 6.42 -10.86
CA MET A 179 -3.84 6.55 -9.63
C MET A 179 -2.92 6.99 -8.48
N LYS A 180 -3.41 7.92 -7.65
CA LYS A 180 -2.73 8.31 -6.42
C LYS A 180 -2.78 7.18 -5.40
N TYR A 181 -1.70 6.96 -4.68
CA TYR A 181 -1.59 5.92 -3.65
C TYR A 181 -2.69 6.02 -2.58
N GLY A 182 -3.11 7.24 -2.22
CA GLY A 182 -4.25 7.44 -1.32
C GLY A 182 -5.54 6.80 -1.82
N SER A 183 -5.85 6.97 -3.12
CA SER A 183 -7.02 6.38 -3.77
C SER A 183 -6.91 4.86 -3.86
N TYR A 184 -5.72 4.34 -4.16
CA TYR A 184 -5.46 2.91 -4.13
C TYR A 184 -5.78 2.28 -2.78
N ILE A 185 -5.32 2.89 -1.67
CA ILE A 185 -5.62 2.41 -0.32
C ILE A 185 -7.13 2.47 -0.03
N GLN A 186 -7.82 3.53 -0.43
CA GLN A 186 -9.28 3.61 -0.28
C GLN A 186 -10.00 2.50 -1.06
N ASN A 187 -9.57 2.20 -2.29
CA ASN A 187 -10.13 1.12 -3.10
C ASN A 187 -9.85 -0.25 -2.47
N LYS A 188 -8.66 -0.48 -1.89
CA LYS A 188 -8.36 -1.72 -1.15
C LYS A 188 -9.24 -1.91 0.08
N ILE A 189 -9.51 -0.83 0.83
CA ILE A 189 -10.39 -0.88 2.01
C ILE A 189 -11.81 -1.18 1.56
N PHE A 190 -12.28 -0.49 0.51
CA PHE A 190 -13.59 -0.73 -0.07
C PHE A 190 -13.77 -2.19 -0.51
N ILE A 191 -12.84 -2.75 -1.29
CA ILE A 191 -12.90 -4.16 -1.72
C ILE A 191 -12.97 -5.11 -0.52
N ARG A 192 -12.22 -4.85 0.55
CA ARG A 192 -12.28 -5.66 1.79
C ARG A 192 -13.59 -5.51 2.56
N SER A 193 -14.26 -4.38 2.42
CA SER A 193 -15.56 -4.13 3.06
C SER A 193 -16.72 -4.78 2.30
N LEU A 194 -16.49 -5.27 1.08
CA LEU A 194 -17.51 -5.97 0.33
C LEU A 194 -17.79 -7.32 1.00
N ASN A 195 -18.97 -7.41 1.59
CA ASN A 195 -19.51 -8.69 2.04
C ASN A 195 -19.98 -9.47 0.82
N PHE A 196 -19.15 -10.38 0.32
CA PHE A 196 -19.63 -11.40 -0.60
C PHE A 196 -20.55 -12.34 0.20
N SER A 197 -21.75 -12.60 -0.30
CA SER A 197 -22.67 -13.52 0.37
C SER A 197 -21.98 -14.88 0.51
N LYS A 198 -22.09 -15.54 1.68
CA LYS A 198 -21.51 -16.87 1.97
C LYS A 198 -22.18 -17.99 1.16
N SER A 199 -22.30 -17.80 -0.16
CA SER A 199 -22.63 -18.86 -1.10
C SER A 199 -21.33 -19.43 -1.68
N GLU A 200 -21.38 -20.65 -2.20
CA GLU A 200 -20.29 -21.28 -2.96
C GLU A 200 -19.86 -20.49 -4.21
N LEU A 201 -20.52 -19.37 -4.52
CA LEU A 201 -20.27 -18.47 -5.65
C LEU A 201 -19.49 -17.20 -5.27
N THR A 202 -18.94 -17.15 -4.04
CA THR A 202 -18.12 -16.01 -3.60
C THR A 202 -16.89 -15.83 -4.52
N PRO A 203 -16.66 -14.63 -5.09
CA PRO A 203 -15.48 -14.35 -5.88
C PRO A 203 -14.19 -14.61 -5.09
N ILE A 204 -13.34 -15.51 -5.58
CA ILE A 204 -11.98 -15.64 -5.04
C ILE A 204 -11.15 -14.49 -5.61
N ILE A 205 -10.93 -13.46 -4.78
CA ILE A 205 -10.00 -12.38 -5.12
C ILE A 205 -8.58 -12.96 -5.08
N PHE A 206 -7.98 -13.06 -6.25
CA PHE A 206 -6.62 -13.57 -6.37
C PHE A 206 -5.64 -12.56 -5.79
N ASN A 207 -4.60 -13.06 -5.15
CA ASN A 207 -3.59 -12.25 -4.48
C ASN A 207 -2.62 -11.54 -5.44
N GLN A 208 -2.90 -11.56 -6.75
CA GLN A 208 -2.20 -10.77 -7.75
C GLN A 208 -2.90 -9.44 -7.97
N GLU A 209 -2.13 -8.36 -7.92
CA GLU A 209 -2.61 -7.02 -8.22
C GLU A 209 -1.86 -6.45 -9.41
N PHE A 210 -2.61 -5.96 -10.39
CA PHE A 210 -2.05 -5.41 -11.62
C PHE A 210 -2.08 -3.88 -11.57
N VAL A 211 -1.04 -3.26 -12.12
CA VAL A 211 -0.94 -1.82 -12.28
C VAL A 211 -0.58 -1.51 -13.72
N TYR A 212 -1.47 -0.82 -14.42
CA TYR A 212 -1.43 -0.62 -15.87
C TYR A 212 -1.70 0.82 -16.26
#